data_AF-A0A1Q8BF94-F1
#
_entry.id   AF-A0A1Q8BF94-F1
#
_cell.length_a   1.000
_cell.length_b   1.000
_cell.length_c   1.000
_cell.angle_alpha   90.00
_cell.angle_beta   90.00
_cell.angle_gamma   90.00
#
_symmetry.space_group_name_H-M   'P 1'
#
loop_
_entity.id
_entity.type
_entity.pdbx_description
1 polymer ?
#
loop_
_entity_poly.entity_id
_entity_poly.type
_entity_poly.pdbx_seq_one_letter_code
_entity_poly.pdbx_strand_id
1 'polypeptide(L)'
;MGNTISNNYLGIGINSGPSPFHNNFINNTVQASAGCPYAGCVWTWDRGYPNGGNFWSDNVGVDNCSGSFQNVCPSPDGIGDTPYNMNFDPPRILSNTDRFPLMKPFAPAVSGTVSLGPATIGAQSNGGYLTAIVKLPEGYNASNLIPSSIRLNGSIALASGATVSQSNGAGLLVVRFNMTQVRALLSKPSNYALQVSGNLLTSTNFRPFYATASVRLLPQ
;
A
#
# COMPACT_ATOMS: atom_id res chain seq x y z
N MET A 1 -10.01 6.16 -0.05
CA MET A 1 -10.73 6.77 -1.20
C MET A 1 -9.79 7.76 -1.83
N GLY A 2 -9.83 7.91 -3.16
CA GLY A 2 -8.94 8.83 -3.88
C GLY A 2 -9.68 10.05 -4.37
N ASN A 3 -9.43 11.22 -3.77
CA ASN A 3 -9.99 12.49 -4.23
C ASN A 3 -8.95 13.24 -5.07
N THR A 4 -9.42 13.99 -6.06
CA THR A 4 -8.58 14.96 -6.79
C THR A 4 -9.03 16.36 -6.43
N ILE A 5 -8.14 17.13 -5.82
CA ILE A 5 -8.37 18.50 -5.36
C ILE A 5 -7.45 19.41 -6.15
N SER A 6 -8.02 20.21 -7.04
CA SER A 6 -7.23 20.97 -8.00
C SER A 6 -7.69 22.38 -8.26
N ASN A 7 -6.75 23.28 -8.56
CA ASN A 7 -6.99 24.67 -8.97
C ASN A 7 -7.80 25.49 -7.95
N ASN A 8 -7.62 25.21 -6.66
CA ASN A 8 -8.21 25.99 -5.58
C ASN A 8 -7.16 26.94 -4.98
N TYR A 9 -7.62 28.00 -4.33
CA TYR A 9 -6.72 28.81 -3.50
C TYR A 9 -6.15 27.98 -2.35
N LEU A 10 -6.99 27.22 -1.65
CA LEU A 10 -6.60 26.26 -0.61
C LEU A 10 -7.16 24.88 -0.98
N GLY A 11 -6.30 23.87 -1.08
CA GLY A 11 -6.73 22.51 -1.42
C GLY A 11 -7.55 21.88 -0.30
N ILE A 12 -6.98 21.72 0.89
CA ILE A 12 -7.71 21.30 2.08
C ILE A 12 -7.24 22.03 3.33
N GLY A 13 -8.18 22.38 4.21
CA GLY A 13 -7.91 22.86 5.56
C GLY A 13 -8.42 21.86 6.59
N ILE A 14 -7.54 21.33 7.44
CA ILE A 14 -7.92 20.40 8.51
C ILE A 14 -7.70 21.04 9.88
N ASN A 15 -8.69 20.94 10.77
CA ASN A 15 -8.59 21.42 12.17
C ASN A 15 -8.96 20.35 13.19
N SER A 16 -9.60 19.27 12.73
CA SER A 16 -10.02 18.09 13.48
C SER A 16 -10.35 16.97 12.48
N GLY A 17 -10.42 15.72 12.96
CA GLY A 17 -10.74 14.56 12.13
C GLY A 17 -9.53 13.68 11.81
N PRO A 18 -9.68 12.73 10.87
CA PRO A 18 -8.60 11.80 10.52
C PRO A 18 -7.55 12.44 9.62
N SER A 19 -6.31 11.97 9.77
CA SER A 19 -5.19 12.23 8.88
C SER A 19 -5.52 11.97 7.40
N PRO A 20 -5.36 12.95 6.49
CA PRO A 20 -5.60 12.75 5.06
C PRO A 20 -4.51 11.92 4.39
N PHE A 21 -4.91 10.94 3.57
CA PHE A 21 -4.00 10.14 2.74
C PHE A 21 -4.70 9.73 1.43
N HIS A 22 -3.93 9.33 0.43
CA HIS A 22 -4.41 8.87 -0.88
C HIS A 22 -5.21 9.91 -1.68
N ASN A 23 -4.91 11.20 -1.55
CA ASN A 23 -5.49 12.27 -2.36
C ASN A 23 -4.48 12.80 -3.40
N ASN A 24 -5.00 13.46 -4.42
CA ASN A 24 -4.21 14.15 -5.45
C ASN A 24 -4.40 15.66 -5.30
N PHE A 25 -3.39 16.37 -4.81
CA PHE A 25 -3.37 17.83 -4.70
C PHE A 25 -2.66 18.43 -5.91
N ILE A 26 -3.42 19.11 -6.78
CA ILE A 26 -2.93 19.55 -8.09
C ILE A 26 -3.15 21.04 -8.31
N ASN A 27 -2.07 21.80 -8.49
CA ASN A 27 -2.10 23.22 -8.84
C ASN A 27 -3.00 24.08 -7.91
N ASN A 28 -3.01 23.79 -6.60
CA ASN A 28 -3.62 24.68 -5.63
C ASN A 28 -2.60 25.76 -5.22
N THR A 29 -3.03 26.99 -4.91
CA THR A 29 -2.11 28.04 -4.42
C THR A 29 -1.46 27.64 -3.11
N VAL A 30 -2.25 27.04 -2.21
CA VAL A 30 -1.81 26.35 -0.99
C VAL A 30 -2.34 24.91 -1.08
N GLN A 31 -1.45 23.93 -1.23
CA GLN A 31 -1.86 22.53 -1.42
C GLN A 31 -2.70 22.01 -0.26
N ALA A 32 -2.26 22.27 0.95
CA ALA A 32 -2.95 21.90 2.16
C ALA A 32 -2.53 22.78 3.34
N SER A 33 -3.42 22.92 4.30
CA SER A 33 -3.19 23.60 5.57
C SER A 33 -3.76 22.74 6.69
N ALA A 34 -3.01 22.63 7.78
CA ALA A 34 -3.52 22.11 9.03
C ALA A 34 -3.55 23.25 10.03
N GLY A 35 -4.61 23.30 10.83
CA GLY A 35 -4.68 24.07 12.05
C GLY A 35 -4.65 23.14 13.27
N CYS A 36 -4.43 23.76 14.42
CA CYS A 36 -4.45 23.08 15.70
C CYS A 36 -5.25 23.92 16.70
N PRO A 37 -6.37 23.40 17.24
CA PRO A 37 -7.15 24.11 18.25
C PRO A 37 -6.44 24.18 19.61
N TYR A 38 -5.37 23.41 19.82
CA TYR A 38 -4.58 23.36 21.06
C TYR A 38 -3.09 23.63 20.76
N ALA A 39 -2.18 23.49 21.71
CA ALA A 39 -0.74 23.41 21.42
C ALA A 39 -0.35 21.94 21.26
N GLY A 40 0.48 21.60 20.27
CA GLY A 40 1.09 20.27 20.19
C GLY A 40 0.46 19.29 19.20
N CYS A 41 -0.35 19.74 18.22
CA CYS A 41 -0.93 18.80 17.26
C CYS A 41 0.13 18.19 16.33
N VAL A 42 -0.10 16.94 15.96
CA VAL A 42 0.67 16.22 14.95
C VAL A 42 -0.30 15.72 13.89
N TRP A 43 -0.06 16.09 12.64
CA TRP A 43 -0.83 15.62 11.50
C TRP A 43 0.06 14.79 10.59
N THR A 44 -0.29 13.51 10.44
CA THR A 44 0.34 12.64 9.44
C THR A 44 -0.44 12.75 8.14
N TRP A 45 0.23 12.96 7.02
CA TRP A 45 -0.42 13.06 5.71
C TRP A 45 -0.21 11.81 4.88
N ASP A 46 -0.12 10.67 5.57
CA ASP A 46 0.20 9.39 4.97
C ASP A 46 -0.41 8.22 5.75
N ARG A 47 -0.37 7.04 5.13
CA ARG A 47 -0.80 5.77 5.71
C ARG A 47 0.38 4.82 6.00
N GLY A 48 1.59 5.37 6.09
CA GLY A 48 2.83 4.62 6.27
C GLY A 48 3.23 3.79 5.05
N TYR A 49 4.47 3.28 5.08
CA TYR A 49 4.95 2.31 4.10
C TYR A 49 4.31 0.93 4.31
N PRO A 50 3.93 0.19 3.24
CA PRO A 50 4.08 0.52 1.81
C PRO A 50 2.85 1.23 1.24
N ASN A 51 1.88 1.64 2.05
CA ASN A 51 0.63 2.23 1.54
C ASN A 51 0.83 3.63 0.94
N GLY A 52 1.87 4.35 1.37
CA GLY A 52 2.15 5.72 0.90
C GLY A 52 1.20 6.76 1.48
N GLY A 53 1.31 7.97 0.97
CA GLY A 53 0.54 9.15 1.38
C GLY A 53 -0.27 9.77 0.27
N ASN A 54 -0.11 11.07 0.07
CA ASN A 54 -0.80 11.84 -0.95
C ASN A 54 0.13 12.13 -2.13
N PHE A 55 -0.44 12.43 -3.29
CA PHE A 55 0.27 13.00 -4.41
C PHE A 55 0.19 14.54 -4.34
N TRP A 56 1.32 15.19 -4.53
CA TRP A 56 1.47 16.65 -4.47
C TRP A 56 2.08 17.13 -5.78
N SER A 57 1.37 17.95 -6.56
CA SER A 57 1.84 18.35 -7.89
C SER A 57 3.09 19.24 -7.88
N ASP A 58 3.39 19.86 -6.74
CA ASP A 58 4.58 20.68 -6.50
C ASP A 58 5.73 19.90 -5.82
N ASN A 59 5.53 18.62 -5.52
CA ASN A 59 6.60 17.76 -5.04
C ASN A 59 7.52 17.35 -6.19
N VAL A 60 8.71 17.92 -6.19
CA VAL A 60 9.79 17.62 -7.15
C VAL A 60 10.81 16.62 -6.60
N GLY A 61 10.41 15.82 -5.60
CA GLY A 61 11.24 14.79 -4.99
C GLY A 61 11.73 13.72 -5.97
N VAL A 62 12.61 12.85 -5.47
CA VAL A 62 13.15 11.72 -6.21
C VAL A 62 12.59 10.41 -5.66
N ASP A 63 12.55 9.37 -6.49
CA ASP A 63 12.17 8.00 -6.14
C ASP A 63 13.19 7.08 -6.79
N ASN A 64 14.25 6.78 -6.03
CA ASN A 64 15.30 5.84 -6.39
C ASN A 64 15.35 4.65 -5.43
N CYS A 65 14.76 4.79 -4.26
CA CYS A 65 14.86 3.87 -3.14
C CYS A 65 13.48 3.44 -2.65
N SER A 66 13.43 2.35 -1.89
CA SER A 66 12.19 1.85 -1.27
C SER A 66 12.41 1.43 0.18
N GLY A 67 11.39 0.83 0.79
CA GLY A 67 11.41 0.33 2.16
C GLY A 67 10.91 1.38 3.17
N SER A 68 10.66 0.95 4.41
CA SER A 68 10.11 1.84 5.44
C SER A 68 11.01 3.03 5.79
N PHE A 69 12.31 2.93 5.49
CA PHE A 69 13.30 3.98 5.67
C PHE A 69 13.75 4.62 4.36
N GLN A 70 13.15 4.25 3.22
CA GLN A 70 13.47 4.76 1.88
C GLN A 70 14.97 4.69 1.54
N ASN A 71 15.62 3.59 1.93
CA ASN A 71 17.08 3.40 1.81
C ASN A 71 17.49 2.10 1.11
N VAL A 72 16.53 1.38 0.52
CA VAL A 72 16.80 0.20 -0.30
C VAL A 72 16.90 0.63 -1.76
N CYS A 73 18.13 0.79 -2.27
CA CYS A 73 18.40 1.35 -3.59
C CYS A 73 19.30 0.43 -4.43
N PRO A 74 19.20 0.43 -5.78
CA PRO A 74 18.18 1.10 -6.59
C PRO A 74 16.90 0.25 -6.65
N SER A 75 15.79 0.76 -6.13
CA SER A 75 14.51 0.04 -6.13
C SER A 75 13.35 1.02 -5.99
N PRO A 76 13.05 1.81 -7.03
CA PRO A 76 11.95 2.77 -6.99
C PRO A 76 10.59 2.07 -6.91
N ASP A 77 9.67 2.63 -6.13
CA ASP A 77 8.35 2.04 -5.89
C ASP A 77 7.17 3.02 -5.96
N GLY A 78 7.41 4.23 -6.44
CA GLY A 78 6.40 5.27 -6.58
C GLY A 78 6.14 6.06 -5.31
N ILE A 79 6.92 5.83 -4.24
CA ILE A 79 6.96 6.64 -3.02
C ILE A 79 8.26 7.45 -3.06
N GLY A 80 8.18 8.73 -2.70
CA GLY A 80 9.34 9.61 -2.72
C GLY A 80 10.34 9.30 -1.60
N ASP A 81 11.62 9.36 -1.94
CA ASP A 81 12.75 9.07 -1.03
C ASP A 81 12.79 10.03 0.17
N THR A 82 12.21 11.22 0.03
CA THR A 82 12.15 12.26 1.06
C THR A 82 10.71 12.65 1.41
N PRO A 83 10.41 12.89 2.70
CA PRO A 83 9.12 13.42 3.12
C PRO A 83 8.77 14.75 2.45
N TYR A 84 7.48 14.95 2.18
CA TYR A 84 6.92 16.23 1.75
C TYR A 84 6.45 17.03 2.97
N ASN A 85 7.11 18.16 3.23
CA ASN A 85 6.74 19.08 4.31
C ASN A 85 5.85 20.19 3.76
N MET A 86 4.71 20.43 4.39
CA MET A 86 3.86 21.56 4.03
C MET A 86 4.49 22.86 4.52
N ASN A 87 4.55 23.86 3.64
CA ASN A 87 5.14 25.17 3.94
C ASN A 87 4.29 26.05 4.87
N PHE A 88 3.09 25.61 5.27
CA PHE A 88 2.21 26.37 6.15
C PHE A 88 2.19 25.75 7.55
N ASP A 89 2.97 26.36 8.46
CA ASP A 89 3.05 25.98 9.87
C ASP A 89 2.61 27.16 10.76
N PRO A 90 1.35 27.18 11.24
CA PRO A 90 1.02 28.05 12.37
C PRO A 90 1.80 27.57 13.61
N PRO A 91 2.24 28.46 14.51
CA PRO A 91 3.24 28.21 15.57
C PRO A 91 2.88 27.16 16.64
N ARG A 92 1.83 26.36 16.44
CA ARG A 92 1.25 25.40 17.37
C ARG A 92 1.28 23.95 16.87
N ILE A 93 1.75 23.68 15.64
CA ILE A 93 1.84 22.34 15.07
C ILE A 93 3.26 21.79 15.25
N LEU A 94 3.37 20.56 15.76
CA LEU A 94 4.68 19.91 15.98
C LEU A 94 5.18 19.18 14.73
N SER A 95 4.27 18.70 13.89
CA SER A 95 4.61 18.04 12.63
C SER A 95 3.42 18.09 11.68
N ASN A 96 3.72 18.45 10.42
CA ASN A 96 2.78 18.55 9.32
C ASN A 96 3.44 18.01 8.05
N THR A 97 3.63 16.70 8.02
CA THR A 97 4.48 16.04 7.02
C THR A 97 3.77 14.83 6.42
N ASP A 98 3.86 14.70 5.10
CA ASP A 98 3.64 13.44 4.40
C ASP A 98 4.97 12.71 4.33
N ARG A 99 5.13 11.62 5.07
CA ARG A 99 6.41 10.90 5.16
C ARG A 99 6.67 10.00 3.96
N PHE A 100 5.62 9.70 3.19
CA PHE A 100 5.67 8.78 2.08
C PHE A 100 4.90 9.36 0.89
N PRO A 101 5.30 10.56 0.40
CA PRO A 101 4.57 11.22 -0.67
C PRO A 101 4.59 10.36 -1.92
N LEU A 102 3.48 10.30 -2.64
CA LEU A 102 3.40 9.55 -3.89
C LEU A 102 4.06 10.36 -5.01
N MET A 103 4.87 9.69 -5.83
CA MET A 103 5.49 10.29 -7.02
C MET A 103 4.60 10.25 -8.25
N LYS A 104 3.47 9.56 -8.16
CA LYS A 104 2.42 9.54 -9.19
C LYS A 104 1.05 9.70 -8.54
N PRO A 105 0.07 10.28 -9.25
CA PRO A 105 -1.30 10.36 -8.79
C PRO A 105 -1.82 9.04 -8.22
N PHE A 106 -2.48 9.13 -7.08
CA PHE A 106 -3.22 8.03 -6.49
C PHE A 106 -4.44 7.69 -7.35
N ALA A 107 -4.64 6.40 -7.60
CA ALA A 107 -5.84 5.88 -8.23
C ALA A 107 -6.57 4.85 -7.35
N PRO A 108 -7.90 4.72 -7.46
CA PRO A 108 -8.69 3.78 -6.67
C PRO A 108 -8.22 2.33 -6.81
N ALA A 109 -8.41 1.52 -5.78
CA ALA A 109 -7.97 0.13 -5.80
C ALA A 109 -8.65 -0.70 -6.90
N VAL A 110 -7.95 -1.71 -7.41
CA VAL A 110 -8.47 -2.69 -8.39
C VAL A 110 -8.50 -4.09 -7.80
N SER A 111 -9.47 -4.88 -8.23
CA SER A 111 -9.61 -6.28 -7.80
C SER A 111 -9.04 -7.24 -8.84
N GLY A 112 -8.10 -8.08 -8.41
CA GLY A 112 -7.66 -9.27 -9.15
C GLY A 112 -8.36 -10.54 -8.67
N THR A 113 -7.89 -11.69 -9.11
CA THR A 113 -8.31 -13.00 -8.58
C THR A 113 -7.14 -13.71 -7.94
N VAL A 114 -7.38 -14.54 -6.92
CA VAL A 114 -6.32 -15.31 -6.27
C VAL A 114 -6.77 -16.73 -6.02
N SER A 115 -5.85 -17.68 -6.18
CA SER A 115 -6.00 -19.06 -5.73
C SER A 115 -4.98 -19.33 -4.63
N LEU A 116 -5.40 -19.97 -3.53
CA LEU A 116 -4.57 -20.22 -2.36
C LEU A 116 -4.31 -21.73 -2.23
N GLY A 117 -3.04 -22.10 -2.10
CA GLY A 117 -2.55 -23.46 -1.93
C GLY A 117 -1.75 -23.60 -0.64
N PRO A 118 -2.11 -24.52 0.28
CA PRO A 118 -3.26 -25.41 0.20
C PRO A 118 -4.59 -24.71 0.52
N ALA A 119 -5.69 -25.18 -0.10
CA ALA A 119 -7.05 -24.69 0.20
C ALA A 119 -7.55 -25.14 1.58
N THR A 120 -6.94 -26.19 2.14
CA THR A 120 -7.25 -26.74 3.46
C THR A 120 -5.98 -26.81 4.30
N ILE A 121 -6.02 -26.23 5.49
CA ILE A 121 -4.91 -26.15 6.43
C ILE A 121 -5.23 -27.06 7.63
N GLY A 122 -4.44 -28.11 7.84
CA GLY A 122 -4.58 -29.05 8.96
C GLY A 122 -3.23 -29.57 9.45
N ALA A 123 -3.21 -30.55 10.34
CA ALA A 123 -1.97 -31.14 10.88
C ALA A 123 -1.06 -31.74 9.78
N GLN A 124 -1.66 -32.28 8.71
CA GLN A 124 -0.97 -32.90 7.58
C GLN A 124 -0.55 -31.91 6.47
N SER A 125 -0.82 -30.60 6.63
CA SER A 125 -0.35 -29.59 5.68
C SER A 125 1.16 -29.40 5.85
N ASN A 126 1.95 -30.28 5.24
CA ASN A 126 3.41 -30.36 5.35
C ASN A 126 4.17 -29.21 4.66
N GLY A 127 3.45 -28.27 4.04
CA GLY A 127 4.06 -27.11 3.37
C GLY A 127 4.40 -26.00 4.36
N GLY A 128 5.65 -25.52 4.33
CA GLY A 128 6.08 -24.35 5.11
C GLY A 128 5.46 -23.02 4.67
N TYR A 129 4.67 -23.03 3.58
CA TYR A 129 4.12 -21.83 2.96
C TYR A 129 2.66 -21.99 2.54
N LEU A 130 1.90 -20.91 2.67
CA LEU A 130 0.69 -20.67 1.89
C LEU A 130 1.11 -20.01 0.57
N THR A 131 0.90 -20.70 -0.55
CA THR A 131 1.17 -20.18 -1.89
C THR A 131 -0.07 -19.48 -2.42
N ALA A 132 0.06 -18.24 -2.88
CA ALA A 132 -0.98 -17.52 -3.58
C ALA A 132 -0.61 -17.39 -5.06
N ILE A 133 -1.52 -17.81 -5.93
CA ILE A 133 -1.45 -17.59 -7.38
C ILE A 133 -2.42 -16.45 -7.67
N VAL A 134 -1.90 -15.25 -7.83
CA VAL A 134 -2.67 -14.02 -8.06
C VAL A 134 -2.68 -13.74 -9.56
N LYS A 135 -3.87 -13.59 -10.15
CA LYS A 135 -4.04 -13.01 -11.48
C LYS A 135 -4.36 -11.53 -11.31
N LEU A 136 -3.50 -10.68 -11.87
CA LEU A 136 -3.74 -9.24 -11.88
C LEU A 136 -4.97 -8.89 -12.75
N PRO A 137 -5.63 -7.75 -12.50
CA PRO A 137 -6.71 -7.26 -13.36
C PRO A 137 -6.21 -7.03 -14.80
N GLU A 138 -7.15 -7.02 -15.75
CA GLU A 138 -6.84 -6.72 -17.15
C GLU A 138 -6.14 -5.35 -17.29
N GLY A 139 -5.16 -5.28 -18.19
CA GLY A 139 -4.33 -4.08 -18.39
C GLY A 139 -3.13 -3.95 -17.47
N TYR A 140 -2.95 -4.87 -16.50
CA TYR A 140 -1.79 -4.90 -15.62
C TYR A 140 -0.97 -6.17 -15.81
N ASN A 141 0.34 -6.03 -15.66
CA ASN A 141 1.27 -7.15 -15.66
C ASN A 141 2.24 -7.03 -14.47
N ALA A 142 3.13 -8.01 -14.31
CA ALA A 142 4.03 -8.05 -13.17
C ALA A 142 5.10 -6.94 -13.15
N SER A 143 5.38 -6.24 -14.26
CA SER A 143 6.24 -5.05 -14.23
C SER A 143 5.56 -3.85 -13.57
N ASN A 144 4.24 -3.86 -13.46
CA ASN A 144 3.52 -2.84 -12.69
C ASN A 144 3.54 -3.14 -11.19
N LEU A 145 3.89 -4.34 -10.76
CA LEU A 145 3.77 -4.73 -9.36
C LEU A 145 4.92 -4.16 -8.53
N ILE A 146 4.61 -3.66 -7.33
CA ILE A 146 5.60 -3.31 -6.31
C ILE A 146 5.71 -4.51 -5.35
N PRO A 147 6.72 -5.39 -5.46
CA PRO A 147 6.73 -6.66 -4.72
C PRO A 147 6.84 -6.46 -3.20
N SER A 148 7.59 -5.45 -2.77
CA SER A 148 7.78 -5.08 -1.36
C SER A 148 6.47 -4.67 -0.66
N SER A 149 5.44 -4.32 -1.42
CA SER A 149 4.14 -3.89 -0.91
C SER A 149 3.18 -5.05 -0.59
N ILE A 150 3.49 -6.28 -1.03
CA ILE A 150 2.52 -7.38 -0.99
C ILE A 150 2.30 -7.86 0.44
N ARG A 151 1.04 -7.98 0.84
CA ARG A 151 0.63 -8.45 2.17
C ARG A 151 -0.51 -9.46 2.06
N LEU A 152 -0.51 -10.45 2.96
CA LEU A 152 -1.69 -11.26 3.26
C LEU A 152 -2.38 -10.68 4.49
N ASN A 153 -3.68 -10.43 4.33
CA ASN A 153 -4.58 -9.82 5.30
C ASN A 153 -4.03 -8.52 5.90
N GLY A 154 -3.30 -7.73 5.09
CA GLY A 154 -2.71 -6.45 5.48
C GLY A 154 -1.45 -6.52 6.35
N SER A 155 -1.08 -7.69 6.90
CA SER A 155 -0.02 -7.78 7.91
C SER A 155 1.13 -8.72 7.55
N ILE A 156 0.87 -9.86 6.91
CA ILE A 156 1.91 -10.85 6.63
C ILE A 156 2.62 -10.50 5.33
N ALA A 157 3.91 -10.18 5.40
CA ALA A 157 4.74 -9.95 4.22
C ALA A 157 5.12 -11.25 3.50
N LEU A 158 5.68 -11.11 2.30
CA LEU A 158 6.24 -12.24 1.55
C LEU A 158 7.36 -12.95 2.32
N ALA A 159 7.40 -14.27 2.22
CA ALA A 159 8.53 -15.05 2.70
C ALA A 159 9.78 -14.83 1.83
N SER A 160 10.97 -14.98 2.43
CA SER A 160 12.24 -14.95 1.70
C SER A 160 12.28 -16.03 0.61
N GLY A 161 12.75 -15.69 -0.58
CA GLY A 161 12.78 -16.60 -1.74
C GLY A 161 11.42 -16.81 -2.43
N ALA A 162 10.41 -15.99 -2.13
CA ALA A 162 9.17 -15.95 -2.92
C ALA A 162 9.48 -15.57 -4.36
N THR A 163 9.24 -16.51 -5.28
CA THR A 163 9.53 -16.34 -6.71
C THR A 163 8.31 -15.75 -7.38
N VAL A 164 8.38 -14.48 -7.80
CA VAL A 164 7.41 -13.90 -8.73
C VAL A 164 7.59 -14.58 -10.09
N SER A 165 6.94 -15.72 -10.32
CA SER A 165 6.97 -16.40 -11.62
C SER A 165 5.77 -15.94 -12.46
N GLN A 166 6.08 -15.41 -13.64
CA GLN A 166 5.09 -15.08 -14.66
C GLN A 166 4.87 -16.30 -15.55
N SER A 167 3.62 -16.66 -15.82
CA SER A 167 3.32 -17.53 -16.97
C SER A 167 2.51 -16.77 -18.01
N ASN A 168 3.06 -16.78 -19.24
CA ASN A 168 2.39 -16.52 -20.52
C ASN A 168 1.44 -15.31 -20.60
N GLY A 169 1.93 -14.10 -20.33
CA GLY A 169 1.27 -12.84 -20.72
C GLY A 169 -0.01 -12.47 -19.96
N ALA A 170 -0.50 -13.34 -19.06
CA ALA A 170 -1.73 -13.13 -18.30
C ALA A 170 -1.52 -12.57 -16.88
N GLY A 171 -0.31 -12.06 -16.56
CA GLY A 171 -0.03 -11.41 -15.28
C GLY A 171 -0.29 -12.30 -14.06
N LEU A 172 0.05 -13.59 -14.14
CA LEU A 172 0.01 -14.51 -13.01
C LEU A 172 1.25 -14.29 -12.12
N LEU A 173 1.01 -14.09 -10.83
CA LEU A 173 1.99 -13.88 -9.79
C LEU A 173 1.89 -15.04 -8.81
N VAL A 174 2.97 -15.80 -8.65
CA VAL A 174 3.09 -16.79 -7.58
C VAL A 174 3.82 -16.16 -6.40
N VAL A 175 3.22 -16.13 -5.23
CA VAL A 175 3.85 -15.63 -4.00
C VAL A 175 3.63 -16.59 -2.84
N ARG A 176 4.50 -16.50 -1.83
CA ARG A 176 4.49 -17.40 -0.67
C ARG A 176 4.46 -16.60 0.63
N PHE A 177 3.59 -17.03 1.54
CA PHE A 177 3.47 -16.50 2.90
C PHE A 177 3.85 -17.58 3.90
N ASN A 178 4.60 -17.23 4.95
CA ASN A 178 5.06 -18.20 5.95
C ASN A 178 3.87 -18.82 6.69
N MET A 179 3.77 -20.16 6.66
CA MET A 179 2.61 -20.88 7.21
C MET A 179 2.46 -20.69 8.72
N THR A 180 3.55 -20.49 9.48
CA THR A 180 3.50 -20.20 10.92
C THR A 180 2.77 -18.88 11.19
N GLN A 181 3.06 -17.84 10.42
CA GLN A 181 2.36 -16.55 10.52
C GLN A 181 0.91 -16.67 10.06
N VAL A 182 0.65 -17.43 8.99
CA VAL A 182 -0.72 -17.68 8.51
C VAL A 182 -1.54 -18.36 9.60
N ARG A 183 -1.03 -19.42 10.22
CA ARG A 183 -1.73 -20.13 11.32
C ARG A 183 -2.00 -19.23 12.52
N ALA A 184 -1.10 -18.29 12.83
CA ALA A 184 -1.33 -17.32 13.90
C ALA A 184 -2.52 -16.38 13.62
N LEU A 185 -2.90 -16.16 12.34
CA LEU A 185 -4.13 -15.43 11.99
C LEU A 185 -5.40 -16.27 12.10
N LEU A 186 -5.30 -17.61 12.01
CA LEU A 186 -6.44 -18.52 11.96
C LEU A 186 -6.73 -19.06 13.37
N SER A 187 -7.56 -18.36 14.13
CA SER A 187 -7.75 -18.61 15.57
C SER A 187 -8.54 -19.88 15.93
N LYS A 188 -9.42 -20.36 15.05
CA LYS A 188 -10.26 -21.55 15.26
C LYS A 188 -10.62 -22.27 13.95
N PRO A 189 -10.95 -23.57 13.97
CA PRO A 189 -11.42 -24.28 12.79
C PRO A 189 -12.60 -23.56 12.13
N SER A 190 -12.42 -23.10 10.90
CA SER A 190 -13.42 -22.33 10.15
C SER A 190 -13.01 -22.13 8.69
N ASN A 191 -13.89 -21.51 7.91
CA ASN A 191 -13.56 -20.98 6.59
C ASN A 191 -13.15 -19.51 6.73
N TYR A 192 -11.95 -19.18 6.25
CA TYR A 192 -11.40 -17.83 6.30
C TYR A 192 -11.28 -17.27 4.90
N ALA A 193 -11.89 -16.10 4.67
CA ALA A 193 -11.59 -15.29 3.51
C ALA A 193 -10.27 -14.55 3.75
N LEU A 194 -9.22 -14.92 3.03
CA LEU A 194 -7.92 -14.28 3.09
C LEU A 194 -7.75 -13.35 1.89
N GLN A 195 -7.36 -12.11 2.18
CA GLN A 195 -7.08 -11.10 1.16
C GLN A 195 -5.58 -11.01 0.91
N VAL A 196 -5.15 -11.13 -0.33
CA VAL A 196 -3.83 -10.70 -0.80
C VAL A 196 -3.96 -9.29 -1.33
N SER A 197 -3.13 -8.37 -0.85
CA SER A 197 -3.09 -6.98 -1.30
C SER A 197 -1.68 -6.54 -1.64
N GLY A 198 -1.56 -5.44 -2.37
CA GLY A 198 -0.29 -4.77 -2.67
C GLY A 198 -0.55 -3.53 -3.51
N ASN A 199 0.50 -2.97 -4.10
CA ASN A 199 0.43 -1.77 -4.93
C ASN A 199 0.97 -2.04 -6.33
N LEU A 200 0.41 -1.29 -7.28
CA LEU A 200 0.74 -1.25 -8.68
C LEU A 200 1.25 0.16 -9.03
N LEU A 201 2.35 0.22 -9.76
CA LEU A 201 2.92 1.41 -10.36
C LEU A 201 2.77 1.34 -11.89
N THR A 202 2.07 2.31 -12.44
CA THR A 202 1.94 2.50 -13.90
C THR A 202 2.75 3.71 -14.33
N SER A 203 2.80 4.02 -15.62
CA SER A 203 3.41 5.26 -16.09
C SER A 203 2.72 6.51 -15.51
N THR A 204 1.42 6.42 -15.20
CA THR A 204 0.61 7.59 -14.79
C THR A 204 0.15 7.57 -13.34
N ASN A 205 0.08 6.42 -12.68
CA ASN A 205 -0.59 6.29 -11.37
C ASN A 205 0.10 5.30 -10.42
N PHE A 206 -0.04 5.58 -9.12
CA PHE A 206 0.15 4.63 -8.01
C PHE A 206 -1.24 4.10 -7.58
N ARG A 207 -1.39 2.78 -7.46
CA ARG A 207 -2.71 2.16 -7.27
C ARG A 207 -2.64 0.91 -6.39
N PRO A 208 -3.47 0.78 -5.34
CA PRO A 208 -3.60 -0.48 -4.62
C PRO A 208 -4.31 -1.56 -5.44
N PHE A 209 -4.00 -2.83 -5.18
CA PHE A 209 -4.80 -3.95 -5.65
C PHE A 209 -5.12 -4.90 -4.50
N TYR A 210 -6.18 -5.67 -4.66
CA TYR A 210 -6.52 -6.75 -3.75
C TYR A 210 -7.14 -7.94 -4.50
N ALA A 211 -7.00 -9.12 -3.93
CA ALA A 211 -7.67 -10.33 -4.37
C ALA A 211 -7.99 -11.20 -3.14
N THR A 212 -9.17 -11.79 -3.09
CA THR A 212 -9.61 -12.58 -1.93
C THR A 212 -9.91 -14.01 -2.35
N ALA A 213 -9.48 -14.98 -1.53
CA ALA A 213 -9.89 -16.37 -1.65
C ALA A 213 -10.04 -17.02 -0.27
N SER A 214 -10.78 -18.12 -0.23
CA SER A 214 -11.07 -18.82 1.01
C SER A 214 -10.09 -19.97 1.25
N VAL A 215 -9.70 -20.14 2.51
CA VAL A 215 -9.03 -21.35 3.01
C VAL A 215 -9.83 -21.94 4.17
N ARG A 216 -9.79 -23.26 4.32
CA ARG A 216 -10.43 -23.95 5.44
C ARG A 216 -9.40 -24.39 6.46
N LEU A 217 -9.52 -23.95 7.71
CA LEU A 217 -8.76 -24.49 8.83
C LEU A 217 -9.51 -25.71 9.41
N LEU A 218 -8.85 -26.86 9.47
CA LEU A 218 -9.38 -28.08 10.07
C LEU A 218 -9.20 -28.08 11.59
N PRO A 219 -10.02 -28.86 12.32
CA PRO A 219 -9.72 -29.24 13.71
C PRO A 219 -8.33 -29.87 13.82
N GLN A 220 -7.67 -29.63 14.95
CA GLN A 220 -6.43 -30.33 15.30
C GLN A 220 -6.73 -31.78 15.68
#